data_AF-A0A0Q7T4S2-F1
#
_entry.id   AF-A0A0Q7T4S2-F1
#
_cell.length_a   1.000
_cell.length_b   1.000
_cell.length_c   1.000
_cell.angle_alpha   90.00
_cell.angle_beta   90.00
_cell.angle_gamma   90.00
#
_symmetry.space_group_name_H-M   'P 1'
#
loop_
_entity.id
_entity.type
_entity.pdbx_description
1 polymer ?
#
loop_
_entity_poly.entity_id
_entity_poly.type
_entity_poly.pdbx_seq_one_letter_code
_entity_poly.pdbx_strand_id
1 'polypeptide(L)'
;MTTKRAFGQAIALWEATRQTASDDDFATLENAERVILAHRPGSLAEAASMLEVVMEQRGDGRSDGLDLRALERVVSLLRNGAAGNGRLAQTTGTVLGFGAGRA
;
A
#
# COMPACT_ATOMS: atom_id res chain seq x y z
N MET A 1 -6.94 -13.09 -7.81
CA MET A 1 -6.86 -12.23 -6.61
C MET A 1 -5.77 -12.81 -5.71
N THR A 2 -4.67 -12.10 -5.47
CA THR A 2 -3.50 -12.63 -4.72
C THR A 2 -3.82 -12.74 -3.24
N THR A 3 -3.54 -13.89 -2.63
CA THR A 3 -3.75 -14.10 -1.19
C THR A 3 -2.68 -13.39 -0.36
N LYS A 4 -2.98 -13.08 0.91
CA LYS A 4 -2.01 -12.47 1.84
C LYS A 4 -0.75 -13.34 2.03
N ARG A 5 -0.91 -14.66 2.02
CA ARG A 5 0.22 -15.61 2.10
C ARG A 5 1.11 -15.51 0.86
N ALA A 6 0.52 -15.50 -0.33
CA ALA A 6 1.27 -15.36 -1.58
C ALA A 6 1.99 -14.01 -1.66
N PHE A 7 1.36 -12.93 -1.18
CA PHE A 7 1.98 -11.62 -1.07
C PHE A 7 3.22 -11.65 -0.17
N GLY A 8 3.09 -12.15 1.06
CA GLY A 8 4.21 -12.22 2.00
C GLY A 8 5.37 -13.09 1.49
N GLN A 9 5.06 -14.20 0.83
CA GLN A 9 6.07 -15.05 0.19
C GLN A 9 6.78 -14.33 -0.96
N ALA A 10 6.04 -13.58 -1.78
CA ALA A 10 6.62 -12.81 -2.87
C ALA A 10 7.50 -11.67 -2.37
N ILE A 11 7.12 -10.97 -1.29
CA ILE A 11 7.95 -9.95 -0.64
C ILE A 11 9.27 -10.55 -0.15
N ALA A 12 9.20 -11.66 0.61
CA ALA A 12 10.41 -12.30 1.13
C ALA A 12 11.34 -12.77 0.01
N LEU A 13 10.77 -13.31 -1.08
CA LEU A 13 11.53 -13.70 -2.26
C LEU A 13 12.16 -12.49 -2.95
N TRP A 14 11.39 -11.42 -3.19
CA TRP A 14 11.88 -10.21 -3.84
C TRP A 14 13.01 -9.55 -3.04
N GLU A 15 12.86 -9.43 -1.72
CA GLU A 15 13.89 -8.86 -0.84
C GLU A 15 15.18 -9.70 -0.81
N ALA A 16 15.04 -11.03 -0.75
CA ALA A 16 16.18 -11.94 -0.74
C ALA A 16 16.93 -11.91 -2.08
N THR A 17 16.19 -11.95 -3.18
CA THR A 17 16.76 -12.05 -4.52
C THR A 17 17.34 -10.72 -4.99
N ARG A 18 16.71 -9.57 -4.72
CA ARG A 18 17.20 -8.25 -5.21
C ARG A 18 18.61 -7.90 -4.73
N GLN A 19 19.03 -8.44 -3.59
CA GLN A 19 20.35 -8.19 -3.02
C GLN A 19 21.46 -9.08 -3.61
N THR A 20 21.08 -10.19 -4.25
CA THR A 20 22.01 -11.22 -4.73
C THR A 20 21.84 -11.53 -6.21
N ALA A 21 20.94 -10.81 -6.90
CA ALA A 21 20.49 -11.16 -8.24
C ALA A 21 21.65 -11.18 -9.25
N SER A 22 21.79 -12.32 -9.90
CA SER A 22 22.53 -12.48 -11.16
C SER A 22 21.57 -12.37 -12.34
N ASP A 23 22.09 -12.32 -13.57
CA ASP A 23 21.25 -12.26 -14.78
C ASP A 23 20.22 -13.41 -14.87
N ASP A 24 20.48 -14.56 -14.23
CA ASP A 24 19.59 -15.72 -14.19
C ASP A 24 18.39 -15.55 -13.24
N ASP A 25 18.46 -14.60 -12.30
CA ASP A 25 17.44 -14.39 -11.26
C ASP A 25 16.35 -13.38 -11.65
N PHE A 26 16.50 -12.71 -12.81
CA PHE A 26 15.56 -11.68 -13.27
C PHE A 26 14.14 -12.20 -13.44
N ALA A 27 13.96 -13.41 -13.98
CA ALA A 27 12.63 -13.99 -14.15
C ALA A 27 11.93 -14.26 -12.80
N THR A 28 12.71 -14.62 -11.79
CA THR A 28 12.23 -14.83 -10.42
C THR A 28 11.78 -13.51 -9.79
N LEU A 29 12.59 -12.46 -9.94
CA LEU A 29 12.24 -11.11 -9.48
C LEU A 29 10.98 -10.59 -10.18
N GLU A 30 10.92 -10.66 -11.51
CA GLU A 30 9.77 -10.20 -12.28
C GLU A 30 8.47 -10.90 -11.85
N ASN A 31 8.53 -12.21 -11.60
CA ASN A 31 7.35 -12.94 -11.13
C ASN A 31 6.95 -12.54 -9.70
N ALA A 32 7.91 -12.36 -8.79
CA ALA A 32 7.64 -11.88 -7.44
C ALA A 32 6.98 -10.50 -7.47
N GLU A 33 7.52 -9.58 -8.28
CA GLU A 33 6.98 -8.24 -8.50
C GLU A 33 5.54 -8.29 -9.04
N ARG A 34 5.27 -9.12 -10.05
CA ARG A 34 3.90 -9.28 -10.56
C ARG A 34 2.93 -9.73 -9.48
N VAL A 35 3.34 -10.65 -8.61
CA VAL A 35 2.50 -11.11 -7.50
C VAL A 35 2.26 -10.00 -6.48
N ILE A 36 3.30 -9.22 -6.14
CA ILE A 36 3.24 -8.08 -5.22
C ILE A 36 2.34 -6.98 -5.78
N LEU A 37 2.56 -6.55 -7.01
CA LEU A 37 1.84 -5.46 -7.66
C LEU A 37 0.42 -5.84 -8.07
N ALA A 38 0.09 -7.13 -8.21
CA ALA A 38 -1.28 -7.61 -8.37
C ALA A 38 -2.07 -7.67 -7.05
N HIS A 39 -1.41 -7.56 -5.90
CA HIS A 39 -2.05 -7.64 -4.59
C HIS A 39 -2.95 -6.41 -4.32
N ARG A 40 -3.98 -6.63 -3.50
CA ARG A 40 -4.85 -5.57 -3.00
C ARG A 40 -4.48 -5.33 -1.54
N PRO A 41 -3.79 -4.22 -1.21
CA PRO A 41 -3.32 -3.99 0.15
C PRO A 41 -4.52 -3.74 1.08
N GLY A 42 -4.51 -4.42 2.23
CA GLY A 42 -5.46 -4.23 3.32
C GLY A 42 -4.90 -3.42 4.47
N SER A 43 -3.61 -3.07 4.44
CA SER A 43 -2.91 -2.33 5.49
C SER A 43 -1.86 -1.37 4.92
N LEU A 44 -1.45 -0.37 5.72
CA LEU A 44 -0.40 0.57 5.34
C LEU A 44 0.96 -0.11 5.15
N ALA A 45 1.26 -1.17 5.91
CA ALA A 45 2.48 -1.94 5.75
C ALA A 45 2.54 -2.65 4.39
N GLU A 46 1.46 -3.33 3.99
CA GLU A 46 1.38 -3.96 2.66
C GLU A 46 1.49 -2.91 1.54
N ALA A 47 0.88 -1.74 1.71
CA ALA A 47 0.98 -0.65 0.76
C ALA A 47 2.40 -0.06 0.67
N ALA A 48 3.12 0.06 1.80
CA ALA A 48 4.50 0.52 1.82
C ALA A 48 5.42 -0.44 1.05
N SER A 49 5.29 -1.74 1.29
CA SER A 49 6.06 -2.75 0.55
C SER A 49 5.78 -2.72 -0.96
N MET A 50 4.53 -2.47 -1.38
CA MET A 50 4.23 -2.28 -2.81
C MET A 50 4.91 -1.05 -3.40
N LEU A 51 4.99 0.06 -2.64
CA LEU A 51 5.65 1.28 -3.10
C LEU A 51 7.16 1.11 -3.23
N GLU A 52 7.80 0.35 -2.33
CA GLU A 52 9.23 0.04 -2.42
C GLU A 52 9.57 -0.65 -3.75
N VAL A 53 8.77 -1.65 -4.14
CA VAL A 53 8.93 -2.34 -5.44
C VAL A 53 8.79 -1.36 -6.60
N VAL A 54 7.73 -0.55 -6.62
CA VAL A 54 7.51 0.44 -7.71
C VAL A 54 8.64 1.48 -7.75
N MET A 55 9.18 1.90 -6.60
CA MET A 55 10.25 2.89 -6.53
C MET A 55 11.58 2.33 -7.04
N GLU A 56 11.88 1.07 -6.78
CA GLU A 56 13.12 0.43 -7.22
C GLU A 56 13.13 0.23 -8.75
N GLN A 57 11.96 -0.02 -9.35
CA GLN A 57 11.80 -0.08 -10.81
C GLN A 57 12.00 1.26 -11.54
N ARG A 58 11.93 2.42 -10.84
CA ARG A 58 12.08 3.75 -11.47
C ARG A 58 13.44 4.02 -12.12
N GLY A 59 14.41 3.09 -11.99
CA GLY A 59 15.71 3.18 -12.66
C GLY A 59 15.62 3.28 -14.19
N ASP A 60 14.55 2.79 -14.82
CA ASP A 60 14.37 2.82 -16.28
C ASP A 60 13.35 3.88 -16.79
N GLY A 61 12.65 4.55 -15.87
CA GLY A 61 11.65 5.58 -16.15
C GLY A 61 10.34 5.08 -16.78
N ARG A 62 10.09 3.77 -16.87
CA ARG A 62 8.87 3.20 -17.46
C ARG A 62 7.99 2.59 -16.37
N SER A 63 6.98 3.35 -15.94
CA SER A 63 5.86 2.74 -15.21
C SER A 63 4.96 2.02 -16.21
N ASP A 64 4.77 0.71 -16.03
CA ASP A 64 3.89 -0.08 -16.88
C ASP A 64 2.41 0.01 -16.40
N GLY A 65 1.52 -0.72 -17.08
CA GLY A 65 0.11 -0.76 -16.69
C GLY A 65 -0.15 -1.46 -15.35
N LEU A 66 0.81 -2.25 -14.85
CA LEU A 66 0.72 -2.94 -13.58
C LEU A 66 1.08 -2.01 -12.42
N ASP A 67 2.12 -1.19 -12.56
CA ASP A 67 2.52 -0.17 -11.59
C ASP A 67 1.39 0.82 -11.33
N LEU A 68 0.77 1.32 -12.41
CA LEU A 68 -0.35 2.26 -12.30
C LEU A 68 -1.51 1.66 -11.51
N ARG A 69 -1.86 0.40 -11.77
CA ARG A 69 -2.91 -0.31 -11.03
C ARG A 69 -2.53 -0.55 -9.58
N ALA A 70 -1.25 -0.82 -9.30
CA ALA A 70 -0.76 -0.95 -7.93
C ALA A 70 -0.91 0.38 -7.17
N LEU A 71 -0.50 1.49 -7.77
CA LEU A 71 -0.65 2.84 -7.22
C LEU A 71 -2.12 3.22 -7.01
N GLU A 72 -3.02 2.91 -7.95
CA GLU A 72 -4.46 3.12 -7.80
C GLU A 72 -5.03 2.40 -6.57
N ARG A 73 -4.58 1.17 -6.31
CA ARG A 73 -5.02 0.40 -5.13
C ARG A 73 -4.48 1.00 -3.84
N VAL A 74 -3.22 1.44 -3.82
CA VAL A 74 -2.62 2.15 -2.67
C VAL A 74 -3.38 3.45 -2.39
N VAL A 75 -3.63 4.27 -3.42
CA VAL A 75 -4.40 5.52 -3.30
C VAL A 75 -5.82 5.24 -2.79
N SER A 76 -6.46 4.17 -3.28
CA SER A 76 -7.78 3.76 -2.81
C SER A 76 -7.76 3.40 -1.33
N LEU A 77 -6.76 2.63 -0.86
CA LEU A 77 -6.59 2.32 0.56
C LEU A 77 -6.43 3.60 1.38
N LEU A 78 -5.57 4.52 0.96
CA LEU A 78 -5.31 5.77 1.68
C LEU A 78 -6.56 6.64 1.78
N ARG A 79 -7.32 6.78 0.69
CA ARG A 79 -8.59 7.54 0.69
C ARG A 79 -9.63 6.91 1.60
N ASN A 80 -9.77 5.59 1.58
CA ASN A 80 -10.75 4.88 2.40
C ASN A 80 -10.35 4.84 3.88
N GLY A 81 -9.05 4.71 4.18
CA GLY A 81 -8.51 4.80 5.54
C GLY A 81 -8.59 6.21 6.11
N ALA A 82 -8.31 7.25 5.31
CA ALA A 82 -8.50 8.65 5.69
C ALA A 82 -9.98 8.96 5.96
N ALA A 83 -10.90 8.42 5.15
CA ALA A 83 -12.33 8.53 5.41
C ALA A 83 -12.78 7.82 6.70
N GLY A 84 -12.13 6.70 7.06
CA GLY A 84 -12.35 6.00 8.34
C GLY A 84 -11.88 6.80 9.56
N ASN A 85 -10.71 7.44 9.48
CA ASN A 85 -10.16 8.26 10.56
C ASN A 85 -10.85 9.62 10.72
N GLY A 86 -11.36 10.20 9.63
CA GLY A 86 -12.15 11.45 9.68
C GLY A 86 -13.53 11.31 10.33
N ARG A 87 -14.06 10.08 10.42
CA ARG A 87 -15.34 9.78 11.09
C ARG A 87 -15.19 9.67 12.61
N LEU A 88 -14.02 9.30 13.12
CA LEU A 88 -13.74 9.27 14.56
C LEU A 88 -13.50 10.68 15.13
N ALA A 89 -13.08 11.64 14.30
CA ALA A 89 -12.84 13.02 14.71
C ALA A 89 -14.12 13.88 14.87
N GLN A 90 -15.28 13.43 14.36
CA GLN A 90 -16.54 14.21 14.40
C GLN A 90 -17.48 13.82 15.56
N THR A 91 -17.14 12.82 16.37
CA THR A 91 -18.03 12.33 17.44
C THR A 91 -17.79 12.97 18.80
N THR A 92 -16.84 13.92 18.91
CA THR A 92 -16.54 14.62 20.18
C THR A 92 -16.93 16.11 20.11
N GLY A 93 -18.16 16.36 19.62
CA GLY A 93 -18.76 17.68 19.55
C GLY A 93 -20.03 17.81 20.38
N THR A 94 -20.16 17.09 21.50
CA THR A 94 -21.22 17.38 22.48
C THR A 94 -20.78 18.57 23.31
N VAL A 95 -21.04 19.79 22.83
CA VAL A 95 -21.07 20.97 23.68
C VAL A 95 -22.32 20.85 24.54
N LEU A 96 -22.14 20.35 25.76
CA LEU A 96 -23.13 20.45 26.82
C LEU A 96 -23.44 21.92 27.05
N GLY A 97 -24.70 22.28 26.88
CA GLY A 97 -25.21 23.61 27.21
C GLY A 97 -24.96 23.95 28.67
N PHE A 98 -24.45 25.14 28.91
CA PHE A 98 -24.64 25.84 30.18
C PHE A 98 -25.57 27.02 29.93
N GLY A 99 -26.77 26.89 30.47
CA GLY A 99 -27.76 27.95 30.50
C GLY A 99 -27.44 29.01 31.55
N ALA A 100 -28.00 30.19 31.26
CA ALA A 100 -28.53 31.19 32.19
C ALA A 100 -27.58 31.90 33.18
N GLY A 101 -27.44 33.20 32.95
CA GLY A 101 -27.09 34.18 33.98
C GLY A 101 -27.31 35.60 33.44
N ARG A 102 -28.55 36.10 33.48
CA ARG A 102 -28.86 37.52 33.29
C ARG A 102 -28.46 38.27 34.57
N ALA A 103 -27.74 39.37 34.41
CA ALA A 103 -27.73 40.50 35.34
C ALA A 103 -27.82 41.78 34.50
#